data_AF-A0A1J1E341-F1
#
_entry.id   AF-A0A1J1E341-F1
#
_cell.length_a   1.000
_cell.length_b   1.000
_cell.length_c   1.000
_cell.angle_alpha   90.00
_cell.angle_beta   90.00
_cell.angle_gamma   90.00
#
_symmetry.space_group_name_H-M   'P 1'
#
loop_
_entity.id
_entity.type
_entity.pdbx_description
1 polymer ?
#
loop_
_entity_poly.entity_id
_entity_poly.type
_entity_poly.pdbx_seq_one_letter_code
_entity_poly.pdbx_strand_id
1 'polypeptide(L)'
;MQGTKHKIFSIIPNSALLLFASLFFLFTSCKKEQTISDTSDNTGLTDTSDNTGLKKFITKWEITDGNKTIKLPIYSGGTYKFDVDWGDGIKQEVTSHDDLDASHTYAVAGEKTVTITGKIEGFNFGKVSDSKDKILEISDWGELKLGNSVEYTGKDGNNNDITVNLGCFQECTKLVTLPSESPNLEKVTNMVSMFAGATSFNGDISKWNVSNVTNMTLMFAGATSFNGDISKWNVSNVTDMTGMFGGATSFNGDISKWNVSNVTNMVSMFAGATSFNGDISKWNVSNVTNMASMFATTTSFNGDISKWNVSNVTGMATMFTGATSFNQNIGSWNISNVTDTFLMMFHEASAFCQDLSSWKVPSGTSIELMFQDSGMPYSDSLSDKSKHPTEKSE
;
A
#
# COMPACT_ATOMS: atom_id res chain seq x y z
N MET A 1 -12.07 -88.61 36.10
CA MET A 1 -12.22 -87.14 36.01
C MET A 1 -10.98 -86.58 35.34
N GLN A 2 -11.22 -85.65 34.41
CA GLN A 2 -10.32 -84.83 33.59
C GLN A 2 -8.87 -84.75 34.09
N GLY A 3 -7.85 -84.78 33.25
CA GLY A 3 -7.84 -84.58 31.81
C GLY A 3 -6.53 -83.92 31.42
N THR A 4 -5.90 -84.51 30.41
CA THR A 4 -5.21 -83.81 29.31
C THR A 4 -3.96 -82.98 29.67
N LYS A 5 -2.75 -83.52 29.47
CA LYS A 5 -2.02 -83.63 28.17
C LYS A 5 -1.57 -82.24 27.66
N HIS A 6 -0.38 -81.99 27.12
CA HIS A 6 0.70 -82.83 26.62
C HIS A 6 1.86 -81.86 26.23
N LYS A 7 3.13 -82.21 26.46
CA LYS A 7 4.10 -82.77 25.47
C LYS A 7 4.47 -81.77 24.35
N ILE A 8 5.69 -81.66 23.83
CA ILE A 8 6.89 -82.51 23.89
C ILE A 8 8.04 -81.74 23.22
N PHE A 9 9.24 -81.87 23.79
CA PHE A 9 10.52 -82.28 23.18
C PHE A 9 10.85 -81.83 21.74
N SER A 10 11.92 -81.07 21.49
CA SER A 10 13.38 -81.34 21.63
C SER A 10 14.01 -81.85 20.33
N ILE A 11 15.32 -81.58 20.21
CA ILE A 11 16.34 -82.11 19.27
C ILE A 11 16.52 -81.18 18.07
N ILE A 12 17.48 -80.24 18.13
CA ILE A 12 18.93 -80.33 17.81
C ILE A 12 19.20 -80.46 16.29
N PRO A 13 20.12 -79.66 15.72
CA PRO A 13 20.25 -79.42 14.27
C PRO A 13 21.39 -80.23 13.62
N ASN A 14 21.32 -80.41 12.30
CA ASN A 14 22.42 -80.24 11.31
C ASN A 14 22.19 -81.05 10.03
N SER A 15 22.36 -80.38 8.88
CA SER A 15 23.16 -80.79 7.70
C SER A 15 22.70 -79.96 6.49
N ALA A 16 23.48 -78.96 6.04
CA ALA A 16 24.54 -79.07 4.99
C ALA A 16 23.92 -79.19 3.57
N LEU A 17 24.32 -78.45 2.53
CA LEU A 17 25.68 -78.39 1.96
C LEU A 17 25.73 -77.42 0.72
N LEU A 18 26.77 -76.56 0.62
CA LEU A 18 27.63 -76.21 -0.56
C LEU A 18 27.01 -75.48 -1.81
N LEU A 19 27.59 -74.47 -2.49
CA LEU A 19 28.97 -74.20 -2.97
C LEU A 19 29.24 -72.73 -3.46
N PHE A 20 30.53 -72.32 -3.36
CA PHE A 20 31.37 -71.38 -4.18
C PHE A 20 31.00 -69.87 -4.27
N ALA A 21 31.90 -68.87 -4.24
CA ALA A 21 33.37 -68.79 -4.12
C ALA A 21 33.82 -67.35 -3.73
N SER A 22 34.91 -67.28 -2.95
CA SER A 22 36.02 -66.29 -2.90
C SER A 22 35.77 -64.76 -2.98
N LEU A 23 36.10 -63.98 -1.93
CA LEU A 23 37.43 -63.32 -1.62
C LEU A 23 37.55 -61.95 -2.37
N PHE A 24 37.84 -60.76 -1.82
CA PHE A 24 38.58 -60.29 -0.64
C PHE A 24 38.38 -58.75 -0.44
N PHE A 25 38.22 -58.32 0.81
CA PHE A 25 38.78 -57.15 1.54
C PHE A 25 38.83 -55.66 1.05
N LEU A 26 38.64 -54.81 2.08
CA LEU A 26 39.22 -53.48 2.40
C LEU A 26 38.58 -52.21 1.80
N PHE A 27 37.82 -51.50 2.64
CA PHE A 27 37.62 -50.06 2.51
C PHE A 27 38.80 -49.32 3.17
N THR A 28 39.56 -48.57 2.37
CA THR A 28 40.33 -47.40 2.83
C THR A 28 39.96 -46.21 1.96
N SER A 29 39.67 -45.10 2.64
CA SER A 29 39.43 -43.71 2.20
C SER A 29 39.98 -43.27 0.82
N CYS A 30 39.20 -42.51 0.04
CA CYS A 30 39.52 -41.12 -0.37
C CYS A 30 38.40 -40.49 -1.23
N LYS A 31 38.36 -39.16 -1.25
CA LYS A 31 37.36 -38.22 -1.80
C LYS A 31 37.28 -38.12 -3.35
N LYS A 32 36.10 -37.66 -3.80
CA LYS A 32 35.76 -36.84 -5.02
C LYS A 32 36.04 -37.54 -6.36
N GLU A 33 35.20 -37.46 -7.40
CA GLU A 33 34.57 -36.29 -8.03
C GLU A 33 33.51 -36.76 -9.06
N GLN A 34 32.69 -35.83 -9.56
CA GLN A 34 31.58 -36.00 -10.50
C GLN A 34 31.90 -36.75 -11.81
N THR A 35 30.93 -37.50 -12.35
CA THR A 35 30.43 -37.34 -13.74
C THR A 35 29.15 -38.14 -13.98
N ILE A 36 28.30 -37.59 -14.85
CA ILE A 36 26.93 -37.96 -15.19
C ILE A 36 26.90 -39.20 -16.10
N SER A 37 25.94 -40.11 -15.89
CA SER A 37 25.41 -40.96 -16.96
C SER A 37 23.92 -41.21 -16.77
N ASP A 38 23.19 -40.80 -17.80
CA ASP A 38 21.75 -40.88 -18.02
C ASP A 38 21.31 -42.33 -18.28
N THR A 39 20.30 -42.83 -17.54
CA THR A 39 19.36 -43.84 -18.04
C THR A 39 18.03 -43.69 -17.31
N SER A 40 17.02 -43.36 -18.10
CA SER A 40 15.60 -43.34 -17.79
C SER A 40 15.10 -44.63 -17.14
N ASP A 41 14.33 -44.48 -16.06
CA ASP A 41 13.16 -45.32 -15.80
C ASP A 41 12.07 -44.43 -15.18
N ASN A 42 11.14 -44.04 -16.05
CA ASN A 42 9.90 -43.37 -15.68
C ASN A 42 8.89 -44.43 -15.22
N THR A 43 8.74 -44.61 -13.92
CA THR A 43 7.50 -45.13 -13.32
C THR A 43 7.21 -44.43 -11.99
N GLY A 44 6.33 -43.42 -12.07
CA GLY A 44 5.39 -43.00 -11.04
C GLY A 44 5.89 -42.86 -9.61
N LEU A 45 6.16 -41.62 -9.20
CA LEU A 45 5.85 -41.12 -7.86
C LEU A 45 5.42 -39.66 -7.98
N THR A 46 4.33 -39.36 -7.30
CA THR A 46 3.61 -38.09 -7.21
C THR A 46 4.50 -36.93 -6.77
N ASP A 47 4.64 -35.89 -7.59
CA ASP A 47 4.99 -34.57 -7.09
C ASP A 47 3.69 -33.81 -6.78
N THR A 48 3.02 -34.26 -5.72
CA THR A 48 2.25 -33.32 -4.90
C THR A 48 3.29 -32.38 -4.33
N SER A 49 3.35 -31.15 -4.83
CA SER A 49 4.27 -30.13 -4.32
C SER A 49 4.12 -30.06 -2.82
N ASP A 50 5.06 -30.68 -2.12
CA ASP A 50 4.98 -30.85 -0.68
C ASP A 50 5.20 -29.45 -0.11
N ASN A 51 4.11 -28.78 0.29
CA ASN A 51 4.13 -27.45 0.89
C ASN A 51 4.81 -27.46 2.29
N THR A 52 5.55 -28.52 2.61
CA THR A 52 6.30 -28.79 3.83
C THR A 52 7.53 -27.89 3.91
N GLY A 53 7.32 -26.64 4.30
CA GLY A 53 8.39 -25.68 4.56
C GLY A 53 8.09 -24.25 4.12
N LEU A 54 7.00 -24.04 3.37
CA LEU A 54 6.55 -22.70 3.00
C LEU A 54 5.99 -21.95 4.21
N LYS A 55 6.23 -20.65 4.26
CA LYS A 55 5.64 -19.81 5.31
C LYS A 55 4.15 -19.60 5.06
N LYS A 56 3.37 -19.58 6.13
CA LYS A 56 1.92 -19.47 6.06
C LYS A 56 1.50 -18.00 6.05
N PHE A 57 0.68 -17.61 5.09
CA PHE A 57 -0.01 -16.32 5.13
C PHE A 57 -1.26 -16.48 6.00
N ILE A 58 -1.36 -15.72 7.08
CA ILE A 58 -2.39 -15.89 8.12
C ILE A 58 -3.17 -14.60 8.28
N THR A 59 -4.49 -14.70 8.24
CA THR A 59 -5.41 -13.56 8.34
C THR A 59 -6.59 -13.87 9.25
N LYS A 60 -7.14 -12.83 9.90
CA LYS A 60 -8.39 -12.92 10.65
C LYS A 60 -9.48 -12.07 10.02
N TRP A 61 -10.69 -12.60 10.06
CA TRP A 61 -11.86 -12.01 9.41
C TRP A 61 -13.06 -12.07 10.33
N GLU A 62 -13.90 -11.04 10.31
CA GLU A 62 -15.21 -11.02 10.96
C GLU A 62 -16.30 -11.22 9.93
N ILE A 63 -17.03 -12.32 10.03
CA ILE A 63 -18.24 -12.57 9.23
C ILE A 63 -19.48 -12.37 10.08
N THR A 64 -20.56 -11.89 9.46
CA THR A 64 -21.83 -11.59 10.14
C THR A 64 -22.91 -12.56 9.68
N ASP A 65 -24.04 -12.59 10.39
CA ASP A 65 -25.16 -13.44 9.97
C ASP A 65 -25.74 -13.06 8.61
N GLY A 66 -25.63 -11.78 8.21
CA GLY A 66 -26.09 -11.29 6.91
C GLY A 66 -25.17 -11.65 5.75
N ASN A 67 -23.88 -11.90 6.00
CA ASN A 67 -22.94 -12.41 5.01
C ASN A 67 -21.86 -13.27 5.67
N LYS A 68 -22.02 -14.59 5.56
CA LYS A 68 -21.13 -15.60 6.13
C LYS A 68 -20.04 -16.07 5.16
N THR A 69 -19.86 -15.38 4.03
CA THR A 69 -18.94 -15.81 2.98
C THR A 69 -17.67 -14.96 3.01
N ILE A 70 -16.51 -15.62 2.95
CA ILE A 70 -15.23 -14.97 2.64
C ILE A 70 -14.86 -15.38 1.22
N LYS A 71 -14.52 -14.39 0.41
CA LYS A 71 -13.92 -14.57 -0.91
C LYS A 71 -12.56 -13.91 -0.91
N LEU A 72 -11.53 -14.68 -1.27
CA LEU A 72 -10.18 -14.18 -1.34
C LEU A 72 -10.07 -13.14 -2.47
N PRO A 73 -9.40 -12.00 -2.24
CA PRO A 73 -9.29 -10.92 -3.23
C PRO A 73 -8.19 -11.22 -4.27
N ILE A 74 -8.40 -12.28 -5.04
CA ILE A 74 -7.53 -12.71 -6.14
C ILE A 74 -8.17 -12.34 -7.49
N TYR A 75 -7.35 -11.95 -8.45
CA TYR A 75 -7.81 -11.50 -9.77
C TYR A 75 -6.90 -12.01 -10.90
N SER A 76 -7.37 -11.86 -12.14
CA SER A 76 -6.75 -12.44 -13.34
C SER A 76 -5.33 -11.99 -13.66
N GLY A 77 -4.84 -10.91 -13.05
CA GLY A 77 -3.45 -10.45 -13.22
C GLY A 77 -2.46 -11.02 -12.20
N GLY A 78 -2.90 -11.89 -11.28
CA GLY A 78 -2.02 -12.58 -10.33
C GLY A 78 -1.69 -14.01 -10.74
N THR A 79 -0.95 -14.72 -9.89
CA THR A 79 -0.60 -16.13 -10.09
C THR A 79 -0.78 -16.92 -8.80
N TYR A 80 -1.54 -18.01 -8.88
CA TYR A 80 -2.05 -18.72 -7.72
C TYR A 80 -1.80 -20.22 -7.87
N LYS A 81 -1.26 -20.83 -6.81
CA LYS A 81 -1.23 -22.27 -6.59
C LYS A 81 -1.00 -22.47 -5.10
N PHE A 82 -2.09 -22.52 -4.33
CA PHE A 82 -2.01 -22.55 -2.88
C PHE A 82 -3.11 -23.41 -2.26
N ASP A 83 -2.83 -23.95 -1.09
CA ASP A 83 -3.83 -24.54 -0.20
C ASP A 83 -4.36 -23.45 0.73
N VAL A 84 -5.68 -23.39 0.89
CA VAL A 84 -6.35 -22.57 1.90
C VAL A 84 -6.98 -23.47 2.96
N ASP A 85 -6.66 -23.19 4.22
CA ASP A 85 -7.33 -23.72 5.41
C ASP A 85 -8.22 -22.63 5.97
N TRP A 86 -9.54 -22.86 5.91
CA TRP A 86 -10.54 -21.89 6.33
C TRP A 86 -10.74 -21.86 7.86
N GLY A 87 -10.06 -22.73 8.60
CA GLY A 87 -10.10 -22.72 10.06
C GLY A 87 -11.35 -23.35 10.67
N ASP A 88 -12.21 -23.99 9.86
CA ASP A 88 -13.38 -24.76 10.30
C ASP A 88 -13.28 -26.26 9.95
N GLY A 89 -12.06 -26.72 9.62
CA GLY A 89 -11.77 -28.09 9.21
C GLY A 89 -11.86 -28.32 7.69
N ILE A 90 -12.34 -27.33 6.93
CA ILE A 90 -12.36 -27.37 5.47
C ILE A 90 -11.06 -26.80 4.90
N LYS A 91 -10.49 -27.54 3.95
CA LYS A 91 -9.31 -27.15 3.19
C LYS A 91 -9.57 -27.35 1.71
N GLN A 92 -9.09 -26.43 0.89
CA GLN A 92 -9.22 -26.49 -0.55
C GLN A 92 -7.90 -26.07 -1.21
N GLU A 93 -7.68 -26.54 -2.43
CA GLU A 93 -6.61 -26.08 -3.30
C GLU A 93 -7.17 -25.03 -4.26
N VAL A 94 -6.46 -23.91 -4.42
CA VAL A 94 -6.80 -22.85 -5.38
C VAL A 94 -5.71 -22.78 -6.44
N THR A 95 -6.10 -23.00 -7.69
CA THR A 95 -5.16 -23.10 -8.82
C THR A 95 -5.27 -21.95 -9.83
N SER A 96 -6.31 -21.14 -9.74
CA SER A 96 -6.54 -19.97 -10.61
C SER A 96 -7.33 -18.87 -9.89
N HIS A 97 -7.52 -17.72 -10.56
CA HIS A 97 -8.22 -16.57 -9.99
C HIS A 97 -9.75 -16.70 -10.01
N ASP A 98 -10.27 -17.56 -10.88
CA ASP A 98 -11.69 -17.85 -11.09
C ASP A 98 -12.10 -19.18 -10.45
N ASP A 99 -11.17 -19.81 -9.73
CA ASP A 99 -11.41 -21.01 -8.96
C ASP A 99 -12.48 -20.74 -7.89
N LEU A 100 -13.54 -21.55 -7.90
CA LEU A 100 -14.66 -21.40 -6.96
C LEU A 100 -14.23 -21.70 -5.52
N ASP A 101 -13.15 -22.47 -5.36
CA ASP A 101 -12.56 -22.81 -4.08
C ASP A 101 -11.84 -21.61 -3.40
N ALA A 102 -11.69 -20.47 -4.09
CA ALA A 102 -11.24 -19.22 -3.49
C ALA A 102 -12.33 -18.49 -2.67
N SER A 103 -13.49 -19.13 -2.50
CA SER A 103 -14.62 -18.62 -1.73
C SER A 103 -15.18 -19.68 -0.80
N HIS A 104 -15.47 -19.31 0.44
CA HIS A 104 -16.01 -20.23 1.44
C HIS A 104 -17.12 -19.59 2.27
N THR A 105 -18.17 -20.37 2.54
CA THR A 105 -19.32 -19.94 3.35
C THR A 105 -19.39 -20.75 4.62
N TYR A 106 -19.25 -20.07 5.75
CA TYR A 106 -19.23 -20.71 7.06
C TYR A 106 -20.65 -21.00 7.57
N ALA A 107 -20.79 -22.06 8.37
CA ALA A 107 -22.05 -22.42 9.00
C ALA A 107 -22.51 -21.39 10.07
N VAL A 108 -21.54 -20.78 10.77
CA VAL A 108 -21.79 -19.86 11.88
C VAL A 108 -20.95 -18.60 11.71
N ALA A 109 -21.56 -17.45 12.00
CA ALA A 109 -20.90 -16.14 12.02
C ALA A 109 -19.78 -16.05 13.08
N GLY A 110 -19.10 -14.90 13.15
CA GLY A 110 -18.03 -14.59 14.09
C GLY A 110 -16.64 -14.56 13.45
N GLU A 111 -15.62 -14.46 14.29
CA GLU A 111 -14.23 -14.37 13.82
C GLU A 111 -13.73 -15.71 13.25
N LYS A 112 -13.03 -15.64 12.12
CA LYS A 112 -12.42 -16.78 11.40
C LYS A 112 -10.96 -16.50 11.14
N THR A 113 -10.13 -17.54 11.30
CA THR A 113 -8.72 -17.50 10.91
C THR A 113 -8.57 -18.24 9.60
N VAL A 114 -8.08 -17.56 8.56
CA VAL A 114 -7.80 -18.15 7.25
C VAL A 114 -6.30 -18.25 7.08
N THR A 115 -5.83 -19.45 6.74
CA THR A 115 -4.41 -19.76 6.57
C THR A 115 -4.14 -20.23 5.15
N ILE A 116 -3.26 -19.56 4.43
CA ILE A 116 -2.87 -19.89 3.07
C ILE A 116 -1.41 -20.39 3.06
N THR A 117 -1.16 -21.49 2.36
CA THR A 117 0.19 -22.04 2.15
C THR A 117 0.38 -22.34 0.67
N GLY A 118 1.45 -21.82 0.07
CA GLY A 118 1.70 -21.97 -1.37
C GLY A 118 1.94 -20.64 -2.06
N LYS A 119 1.91 -20.67 -3.39
CA LYS A 119 2.16 -19.50 -4.23
C LYS A 119 0.92 -18.60 -4.27
N ILE A 120 1.03 -17.41 -3.69
CA ILE A 120 0.00 -16.36 -3.73
C ILE A 120 0.63 -15.01 -4.13
N GLU A 121 0.42 -14.62 -5.39
CA GLU A 121 0.95 -13.39 -5.97
C GLU A 121 -0.21 -12.59 -6.59
N GLY A 122 -0.48 -11.37 -6.10
CA GLY A 122 -1.54 -10.51 -6.65
C GLY A 122 -2.80 -10.36 -5.80
N PHE A 123 -2.66 -10.20 -4.48
CA PHE A 123 -3.79 -9.89 -3.59
C PHE A 123 -4.24 -8.42 -3.78
N ASN A 124 -5.51 -8.17 -4.14
CA ASN A 124 -6.03 -6.81 -4.35
C ASN A 124 -7.55 -6.67 -4.10
N PHE A 125 -7.91 -6.09 -2.95
CA PHE A 125 -9.31 -5.85 -2.57
C PHE A 125 -10.01 -4.77 -3.40
N GLY A 126 -9.28 -3.79 -3.94
CA GLY A 126 -9.88 -2.83 -4.85
C GLY A 126 -10.45 -3.53 -6.09
N LYS A 127 -9.82 -4.61 -6.56
CA LYS A 127 -10.28 -5.42 -7.69
C LYS A 127 -11.40 -6.40 -7.34
N VAL A 128 -11.38 -6.94 -6.12
CA VAL A 128 -12.40 -7.88 -5.61
C VAL A 128 -12.92 -7.36 -4.27
N SER A 129 -14.05 -6.66 -4.33
CA SER A 129 -14.60 -5.92 -3.20
C SER A 129 -15.42 -6.75 -2.21
N ASP A 130 -15.73 -8.01 -2.53
CA ASP A 130 -16.72 -8.86 -1.83
C ASP A 130 -16.45 -9.10 -0.33
N SER A 131 -15.20 -8.97 0.12
CA SER A 131 -14.80 -9.27 1.50
C SER A 131 -13.91 -8.22 2.16
N LYS A 132 -13.71 -7.05 1.54
CA LYS A 132 -12.80 -6.02 2.06
C LYS A 132 -13.22 -5.48 3.44
N ASP A 133 -14.50 -5.44 3.72
CA ASP A 133 -15.12 -4.99 4.97
C ASP A 133 -15.09 -6.04 6.08
N LYS A 134 -14.53 -7.23 5.81
CA LYS A 134 -14.49 -8.36 6.75
C LYS A 134 -13.10 -8.62 7.32
N ILE A 135 -12.02 -8.26 6.63
CA ILE A 135 -10.66 -8.51 7.12
C ILE A 135 -10.34 -7.60 8.31
N LEU A 136 -9.89 -8.20 9.41
CA LEU A 136 -9.55 -7.51 10.66
C LEU A 136 -8.04 -7.33 10.84
N GLU A 137 -7.29 -8.37 10.49
CA GLU A 137 -5.88 -8.51 10.83
C GLU A 137 -5.15 -9.36 9.78
N ILE A 138 -3.92 -8.97 9.48
CA ILE A 138 -2.91 -9.86 8.91
C ILE A 138 -1.99 -10.26 10.06
N SER A 139 -1.96 -11.55 10.37
CA SER A 139 -1.18 -12.10 11.50
C SER A 139 0.21 -12.56 11.06
N ASP A 140 0.38 -12.94 9.79
CA ASP A 140 1.66 -13.30 9.19
C ASP A 140 1.58 -13.09 7.68
N TRP A 141 2.61 -12.50 7.07
CA TRP A 141 2.70 -12.29 5.62
C TRP A 141 2.98 -13.58 4.85
N GLY A 142 3.63 -14.57 5.47
CA GLY A 142 3.94 -15.84 4.82
C GLY A 142 4.69 -15.69 3.50
N GLU A 143 4.24 -16.46 2.50
CA GLU A 143 4.72 -16.38 1.11
C GLU A 143 4.03 -15.29 0.26
N LEU A 144 3.15 -14.46 0.84
CA LEU A 144 2.43 -13.46 0.07
C LEU A 144 3.39 -12.45 -0.57
N LYS A 145 3.31 -12.35 -1.89
CA LYS A 145 3.93 -11.26 -2.65
C LYS A 145 2.86 -10.25 -3.02
N LEU A 146 2.96 -9.06 -2.44
CA LEU A 146 2.09 -7.96 -2.81
C LEU A 146 2.43 -7.51 -4.23
N GLY A 147 1.37 -7.16 -4.97
CA GLY A 147 1.46 -6.66 -6.33
C GLY A 147 1.48 -5.13 -6.37
N ASN A 148 1.70 -4.61 -7.58
CA ASN A 148 1.42 -3.21 -7.88
C ASN A 148 -0.10 -2.94 -7.84
N SER A 149 -0.47 -1.67 -7.65
CA SER A 149 -1.84 -1.24 -7.89
C SER A 149 -2.28 -1.59 -9.32
N VAL A 150 -3.56 -1.92 -9.44
CA VAL A 150 -4.11 -2.53 -10.64
C VAL A 150 -5.06 -1.56 -11.30
N GLU A 151 -4.91 -1.38 -12.60
CA GLU A 151 -5.85 -0.59 -13.38
C GLU A 151 -7.17 -1.35 -13.56
N TYR A 152 -8.28 -0.64 -13.40
CA TYR A 152 -9.60 -1.12 -13.75
C TYR A 152 -10.28 -0.12 -14.67
N THR A 153 -10.58 -0.59 -15.87
CA THR A 153 -11.49 0.07 -16.79
C THR A 153 -12.88 -0.54 -16.63
N GLY A 154 -13.87 0.31 -16.40
CA GLY A 154 -15.26 -0.09 -16.24
C GLY A 154 -16.20 1.05 -16.62
N LYS A 155 -17.45 0.93 -16.16
CA LYS A 155 -18.47 1.96 -16.32
C LYS A 155 -18.80 2.56 -14.96
N ASP A 156 -18.94 3.88 -14.87
CA ASP A 156 -19.50 4.52 -13.69
C ASP A 156 -21.03 4.30 -13.61
N GLY A 157 -21.68 4.80 -12.54
CA GLY A 157 -23.14 4.73 -12.38
C GLY A 157 -23.95 5.45 -13.47
N ASN A 158 -23.28 6.22 -14.32
CA ASN A 158 -23.85 6.96 -15.45
C ASN A 158 -23.47 6.33 -16.80
N ASN A 159 -22.89 5.13 -16.81
CA ASN A 159 -22.44 4.39 -17.99
C ASN A 159 -21.29 5.06 -18.79
N ASN A 160 -20.53 5.96 -18.16
CA ASN A 160 -19.31 6.53 -18.73
C ASN A 160 -18.12 5.60 -18.50
N ASP A 161 -17.19 5.56 -19.46
CA ASP A 161 -15.93 4.83 -19.26
C ASP A 161 -15.13 5.51 -18.15
N ILE A 162 -14.75 4.72 -17.16
CA ILE A 162 -13.86 5.14 -16.08
C ILE A 162 -12.67 4.22 -16.04
N THR A 163 -11.48 4.80 -15.87
CA THR A 163 -10.25 4.07 -15.55
C THR A 163 -9.77 4.54 -14.19
N VAL A 164 -9.71 3.62 -13.23
CA VAL A 164 -9.24 3.89 -11.87
C VAL A 164 -8.11 2.94 -11.51
N ASN A 165 -7.20 3.40 -10.66
CA ASN A 165 -6.18 2.56 -10.05
C ASN A 165 -6.67 2.06 -8.69
N LEU A 166 -6.60 0.74 -8.50
CA LEU A 166 -7.15 0.04 -7.35
C LEU A 166 -6.04 -0.48 -6.45
N GLY A 167 -6.12 -0.14 -5.16
CA GLY A 167 -5.12 -0.48 -4.16
C GLY A 167 -5.36 -1.84 -3.49
N CYS A 168 -4.28 -2.46 -2.99
CA CYS A 168 -4.32 -3.79 -2.40
C CYS A 168 -5.27 -3.92 -1.20
N PHE A 169 -5.33 -2.91 -0.34
CA PHE A 169 -6.16 -2.84 0.87
C PHE A 169 -7.13 -1.65 0.83
N GLN A 170 -7.48 -1.20 -0.38
CA GLN A 170 -8.44 -0.12 -0.56
C GLN A 170 -9.78 -0.49 0.09
N GLU A 171 -10.28 0.41 0.92
CA GLU A 171 -11.54 0.32 1.66
C GLU A 171 -11.63 -0.91 2.58
N CYS A 172 -10.50 -1.44 3.03
CA CYS A 172 -10.44 -2.39 4.14
C CYS A 172 -10.71 -1.68 5.48
N THR A 173 -11.95 -1.24 5.68
CA THR A 173 -12.36 -0.36 6.78
C THR A 173 -12.21 -0.97 8.18
N LYS A 174 -12.12 -2.29 8.28
CA LYS A 174 -11.91 -3.01 9.56
C LYS A 174 -10.48 -3.52 9.77
N LEU A 175 -9.58 -3.35 8.80
CA LEU A 175 -8.19 -3.80 8.94
C LEU A 175 -7.45 -2.87 9.91
N VAL A 176 -7.03 -3.39 11.07
CA VAL A 176 -6.34 -2.61 12.10
C VAL A 176 -4.90 -3.07 12.28
N THR A 177 -4.66 -4.38 12.28
CA THR A 177 -3.40 -4.97 12.73
C THR A 177 -2.65 -5.64 11.57
N LEU A 178 -1.34 -5.39 11.51
CA LEU A 178 -0.37 -6.04 10.63
C LEU A 178 0.72 -6.71 11.50
N PRO A 179 1.44 -7.73 10.99
CA PRO A 179 2.52 -8.33 11.75
C PRO A 179 3.74 -7.41 11.76
N SER A 180 4.65 -7.60 12.73
CA SER A 180 5.85 -6.78 12.89
C SER A 180 6.91 -6.98 11.80
N GLU A 181 6.78 -8.06 11.02
CA GLU A 181 7.61 -8.34 9.84
C GLU A 181 7.04 -7.64 8.62
N SER A 182 7.91 -7.30 7.67
CA SER A 182 7.47 -6.62 6.43
C SER A 182 7.05 -7.63 5.36
N PRO A 183 6.06 -7.29 4.51
CA PRO A 183 5.72 -8.10 3.36
C PRO A 183 6.86 -8.08 2.33
N ASN A 184 6.84 -9.02 1.39
CA ASN A 184 7.69 -8.93 0.22
C ASN A 184 7.18 -7.82 -0.73
N LEU A 185 7.95 -6.73 -0.81
CA LEU A 185 7.69 -5.55 -1.66
C LEU A 185 8.72 -5.39 -2.80
N GLU A 186 9.58 -6.38 -3.04
CA GLU A 186 10.75 -6.25 -3.94
C GLU A 186 10.35 -5.77 -5.35
N LYS A 187 9.19 -6.21 -5.84
CA LYS A 187 8.66 -5.88 -7.18
C LYS A 187 7.59 -4.79 -7.18
N VAL A 188 7.30 -4.18 -6.03
CA VAL A 188 6.28 -3.14 -5.91
C VAL A 188 6.91 -1.79 -6.23
N THR A 189 6.45 -1.19 -7.33
CA THR A 189 6.82 0.15 -7.80
C THR A 189 5.65 1.14 -7.72
N ASN A 190 4.41 0.64 -7.63
CA ASN A 190 3.18 1.43 -7.63
C ASN A 190 2.28 1.01 -6.46
N MET A 191 2.06 1.95 -5.53
CA MET A 191 1.22 1.80 -4.34
C MET A 191 -0.04 2.69 -4.37
N VAL A 192 -0.51 3.03 -5.58
CA VAL A 192 -1.71 3.88 -5.74
C VAL A 192 -2.89 3.32 -4.94
N SER A 193 -3.52 4.15 -4.13
CA SER A 193 -4.71 3.82 -3.33
C SER A 193 -4.55 2.65 -2.35
N MET A 194 -3.33 2.23 -1.99
CA MET A 194 -3.08 0.98 -1.27
C MET A 194 -3.95 0.81 -0.02
N PHE A 195 -4.12 1.86 0.78
CA PHE A 195 -4.96 1.92 1.98
C PHE A 195 -6.03 3.02 1.88
N ALA A 196 -6.38 3.46 0.67
CA ALA A 196 -7.39 4.49 0.48
C ALA A 196 -8.73 4.04 1.09
N GLY A 197 -9.32 4.85 1.96
CA GLY A 197 -10.57 4.55 2.66
C GLY A 197 -10.49 3.43 3.71
N ALA A 198 -9.30 2.94 4.06
CA ALA A 198 -9.11 2.01 5.18
C ALA A 198 -9.22 2.77 6.52
N THR A 199 -10.44 3.16 6.88
CA THR A 199 -10.70 4.16 7.93
C THR A 199 -10.20 3.79 9.33
N SER A 200 -10.12 2.50 9.67
CA SER A 200 -9.58 2.03 10.96
C SER A 200 -8.09 1.69 10.93
N PHE A 201 -7.43 1.81 9.78
CA PHE A 201 -6.06 1.35 9.61
C PHE A 201 -5.05 2.26 10.31
N ASN A 202 -4.25 1.68 11.21
CA ASN A 202 -3.09 2.32 11.84
C ASN A 202 -2.01 1.29 12.19
N GLY A 203 -1.88 0.24 11.38
CA GLY A 203 -0.92 -0.84 11.61
C GLY A 203 0.53 -0.38 11.46
N ASP A 204 1.47 -1.07 12.13
CA ASP A 204 2.90 -0.77 12.03
C ASP A 204 3.43 -1.15 10.64
N ILE A 205 3.83 -0.13 9.87
CA ILE A 205 4.46 -0.25 8.56
C ILE A 205 5.85 0.39 8.52
N SER A 206 6.42 0.68 9.69
CA SER A 206 7.69 1.41 9.84
C SER A 206 8.89 0.70 9.20
N LYS A 207 8.82 -0.63 9.08
CA LYS A 207 9.88 -1.48 8.51
C LYS A 207 9.70 -1.77 7.02
N TRP A 208 8.59 -1.35 6.41
CA TRP A 208 8.33 -1.62 4.99
C TRP A 208 9.43 -1.01 4.12
N ASN A 209 10.02 -1.84 3.27
CA ASN A 209 10.98 -1.35 2.29
C ASN A 209 10.26 -0.82 1.04
N VAL A 210 10.09 0.50 0.98
CA VAL A 210 9.44 1.21 -0.14
C VAL A 210 10.43 1.81 -1.13
N SER A 211 11.71 1.43 -1.09
CA SER A 211 12.76 2.07 -1.91
C SER A 211 12.56 1.93 -3.41
N ASN A 212 11.79 0.94 -3.87
CA ASN A 212 11.51 0.72 -5.29
C ASN A 212 10.23 1.44 -5.77
N VAL A 213 9.48 2.06 -4.86
CA VAL A 213 8.20 2.70 -5.17
C VAL A 213 8.43 4.05 -5.85
N THR A 214 7.74 4.26 -6.96
CA THR A 214 7.76 5.51 -7.74
C THR A 214 6.42 6.26 -7.68
N ASN A 215 5.33 5.58 -7.36
CA ASN A 215 3.99 6.18 -7.30
C ASN A 215 3.27 5.82 -5.98
N MET A 216 2.92 6.85 -5.19
CA MET A 216 2.19 6.75 -3.92
C MET A 216 0.86 7.52 -3.93
N THR A 217 0.31 7.79 -5.11
CA THR A 217 -0.94 8.54 -5.28
C THR A 217 -2.06 7.92 -4.46
N LEU A 218 -2.74 8.73 -3.64
CA LEU A 218 -3.88 8.35 -2.80
C LEU A 218 -3.59 7.22 -1.79
N MET A 219 -2.33 6.88 -1.50
CA MET A 219 -1.98 5.69 -0.71
C MET A 219 -2.74 5.58 0.62
N PHE A 220 -2.94 6.70 1.33
CA PHE A 220 -3.69 6.78 2.59
C PHE A 220 -4.89 7.73 2.50
N ALA A 221 -5.40 8.01 1.29
CA ALA A 221 -6.51 8.94 1.11
C ALA A 221 -7.75 8.45 1.89
N GLY A 222 -8.29 9.25 2.81
CA GLY A 222 -9.43 8.89 3.64
C GLY A 222 -9.16 7.79 4.68
N ALA A 223 -7.92 7.39 4.92
CA ALA A 223 -7.55 6.53 6.04
C ALA A 223 -7.55 7.35 7.34
N THR A 224 -8.75 7.67 7.84
CA THR A 224 -8.97 8.69 8.88
C THR A 224 -8.26 8.42 10.20
N SER A 225 -8.00 7.16 10.56
CA SER A 225 -7.26 6.78 11.77
C SER A 225 -5.75 6.68 11.59
N PHE A 226 -5.24 6.80 10.36
CA PHE A 226 -3.83 6.54 10.07
C PHE A 226 -2.92 7.64 10.64
N ASN A 227 -1.98 7.23 11.48
CA ASN A 227 -0.89 8.07 12.01
C ASN A 227 0.36 7.21 12.32
N GLY A 228 0.59 6.17 11.52
CA GLY A 228 1.68 5.21 11.73
C GLY A 228 3.06 5.83 11.49
N ASP A 229 4.10 5.25 12.10
CA ASP A 229 5.48 5.69 11.87
C ASP A 229 5.94 5.30 10.45
N ILE A 230 6.22 6.32 9.64
CA ILE A 230 6.77 6.22 8.28
C ILE A 230 8.04 7.07 8.13
N SER A 231 8.65 7.47 9.26
CA SER A 231 9.80 8.39 9.30
C SER A 231 11.07 7.82 8.66
N LYS A 232 11.17 6.49 8.60
CA LYS A 232 12.32 5.74 8.04
C LYS A 232 12.15 5.31 6.60
N TRP A 233 11.00 5.60 5.98
CA TRP A 233 10.76 5.24 4.59
C TRP A 233 11.72 5.96 3.65
N ASN A 234 12.33 5.20 2.74
CA ASN A 234 13.09 5.76 1.64
C ASN A 234 12.17 6.07 0.46
N VAL A 235 11.72 7.32 0.37
CA VAL A 235 10.84 7.81 -0.72
C VAL A 235 11.61 8.46 -1.88
N SER A 236 12.94 8.30 -1.96
CA SER A 236 13.76 9.03 -2.94
C SER A 236 13.44 8.73 -4.39
N ASN A 237 12.78 7.61 -4.69
CA ASN A 237 12.38 7.23 -6.05
C ASN A 237 10.94 7.64 -6.39
N VAL A 238 10.18 8.18 -5.43
CA VAL A 238 8.80 8.59 -5.62
C VAL A 238 8.75 9.86 -6.48
N THR A 239 7.93 9.83 -7.52
CA THR A 239 7.67 10.95 -8.42
C THR A 239 6.27 11.55 -8.26
N ASP A 240 5.30 10.77 -7.78
CA ASP A 240 3.91 11.19 -7.59
C ASP A 240 3.41 10.87 -6.18
N MET A 241 2.97 11.91 -5.46
CA MET A 241 2.39 11.86 -4.12
C MET A 241 0.99 12.48 -4.08
N THR A 242 0.31 12.56 -5.23
CA THR A 242 -1.03 13.15 -5.35
C THR A 242 -1.98 12.56 -4.31
N GLY A 243 -2.53 13.40 -3.43
CA GLY A 243 -3.53 13.00 -2.44
C GLY A 243 -3.08 11.93 -1.46
N MET A 244 -1.78 11.70 -1.28
CA MET A 244 -1.25 10.59 -0.47
C MET A 244 -1.89 10.51 0.93
N PHE A 245 -2.12 11.66 1.58
CA PHE A 245 -2.78 11.78 2.89
C PHE A 245 -4.10 12.56 2.83
N GLY A 246 -4.69 12.71 1.64
CA GLY A 246 -5.93 13.48 1.48
C GLY A 246 -7.07 12.91 2.32
N GLY A 247 -7.58 13.65 3.30
CA GLY A 247 -8.62 13.20 4.23
C GLY A 247 -8.15 12.24 5.32
N ALA A 248 -6.85 11.98 5.47
CA ALA A 248 -6.29 11.25 6.60
C ALA A 248 -6.28 12.16 7.85
N THR A 249 -7.46 12.37 8.45
CA THR A 249 -7.69 13.42 9.46
C THR A 249 -6.81 13.32 10.71
N SER A 250 -6.37 12.12 11.09
CA SER A 250 -5.48 11.90 12.25
C SER A 250 -3.99 12.01 11.92
N PHE A 251 -3.61 12.11 10.65
CA PHE A 251 -2.21 12.04 10.24
C PHE A 251 -1.42 13.27 10.68
N ASN A 252 -0.36 13.04 11.45
CA ASN A 252 0.65 14.03 11.84
C ASN A 252 2.02 13.37 12.08
N GLY A 253 2.33 12.32 11.31
CA GLY A 253 3.56 11.54 11.44
C GLY A 253 4.81 12.34 11.04
N ASP A 254 5.97 11.97 11.59
CA ASP A 254 7.25 12.59 11.21
C ASP A 254 7.66 12.18 9.79
N ILE A 255 7.67 13.15 8.89
CA ILE A 255 8.12 13.04 7.49
C ILE A 255 9.24 14.05 7.17
N SER A 256 9.87 14.62 8.21
CA SER A 256 10.88 15.69 8.07
C SER A 256 12.16 15.25 7.36
N LYS A 257 12.45 13.95 7.36
CA LYS A 257 13.65 13.34 6.76
C LYS A 257 13.43 12.77 5.36
N TRP A 258 12.22 12.86 4.83
CA TRP A 258 11.93 12.35 3.50
C TRP A 258 12.69 13.12 2.42
N ASN A 259 13.32 12.38 1.51
CA ASN A 259 13.90 12.96 0.32
C ASN A 259 12.84 13.02 -0.80
N VAL A 260 12.20 14.17 -0.95
CA VAL A 260 11.17 14.41 -1.98
C VAL A 260 11.72 15.05 -3.26
N SER A 261 13.04 15.05 -3.48
CA SER A 261 13.66 15.78 -4.59
C SER A 261 13.25 15.30 -5.98
N ASN A 262 12.71 14.08 -6.10
CA ASN A 262 12.25 13.52 -7.36
C ASN A 262 10.74 13.66 -7.57
N VAL A 263 10.00 14.17 -6.58
CA VAL A 263 8.56 14.36 -6.67
C VAL A 263 8.26 15.52 -7.62
N THR A 264 7.36 15.29 -8.57
CA THR A 264 6.87 16.29 -9.51
C THR A 264 5.43 16.70 -9.23
N ASN A 265 4.64 15.85 -8.56
CA ASN A 265 3.23 16.10 -8.27
C ASN A 265 2.89 15.90 -6.79
N MET A 266 2.34 16.94 -6.16
CA MET A 266 1.87 16.97 -4.77
C MET A 266 0.42 17.47 -4.65
N VAL A 267 -0.37 17.39 -5.73
CA VAL A 267 -1.77 17.81 -5.73
C VAL A 267 -2.53 17.16 -4.58
N SER A 268 -3.24 17.96 -3.78
CA SER A 268 -4.07 17.50 -2.66
C SER A 268 -3.36 16.64 -1.60
N MET A 269 -2.02 16.61 -1.54
CA MET A 269 -1.27 15.64 -0.73
C MET A 269 -1.74 15.59 0.73
N PHE A 270 -2.07 16.73 1.34
CA PHE A 270 -2.57 16.86 2.71
C PHE A 270 -3.99 17.44 2.78
N ALA A 271 -4.72 17.51 1.66
CA ALA A 271 -6.05 18.11 1.63
C ALA A 271 -6.98 17.42 2.64
N GLY A 272 -7.54 18.15 3.61
CA GLY A 272 -8.41 17.61 4.65
C GLY A 272 -7.71 16.75 5.71
N ALA A 273 -6.38 16.66 5.73
CA ALA A 273 -5.61 16.07 6.83
C ALA A 273 -5.59 17.04 8.02
N THR A 274 -6.73 17.19 8.70
CA THR A 274 -6.98 18.29 9.64
C THR A 274 -5.99 18.40 10.80
N SER A 275 -5.36 17.30 11.23
CA SER A 275 -4.35 17.28 12.30
C SER A 275 -2.92 17.56 11.84
N PHE A 276 -2.66 17.59 10.52
CA PHE A 276 -1.30 17.68 10.00
C PHE A 276 -0.66 19.04 10.28
N ASN A 277 0.48 19.02 10.96
CA ASN A 277 1.35 20.18 11.20
C ASN A 277 2.84 19.74 11.32
N GLY A 278 3.22 18.71 10.56
CA GLY A 278 4.57 18.15 10.57
C GLY A 278 5.62 19.10 9.99
N ASP A 279 6.87 18.98 10.43
CA ASP A 279 7.99 19.75 9.87
C ASP A 279 8.34 19.24 8.46
N ILE A 280 8.10 20.10 7.46
CA ILE A 280 8.45 19.89 6.05
C ILE A 280 9.35 21.02 5.51
N SER A 281 9.96 21.80 6.41
CA SER A 281 10.75 22.99 6.07
C SER A 281 12.01 22.67 5.25
N LYS A 282 12.53 21.44 5.38
CA LYS A 282 13.75 20.96 4.71
C LYS A 282 13.51 20.22 3.40
N TRP A 283 12.26 20.06 2.98
CA TRP A 283 11.95 19.38 1.73
C TRP A 283 12.49 20.15 0.54
N ASN A 284 13.17 19.44 -0.36
CA ASN A 284 13.55 19.99 -1.66
C ASN A 284 12.41 19.79 -2.65
N VAL A 285 11.58 20.82 -2.82
CA VAL A 285 10.43 20.82 -3.74
C VAL A 285 10.74 21.40 -5.12
N SER A 286 12.02 21.59 -5.47
CA SER A 286 12.40 22.30 -6.71
C SER A 286 11.94 21.62 -8.00
N ASN A 287 11.61 20.32 -7.97
CA ASN A 287 11.12 19.56 -9.12
C ASN A 287 9.59 19.46 -9.17
N VAL A 288 8.89 19.94 -8.14
CA VAL A 288 7.43 19.92 -8.10
C VAL A 288 6.88 20.93 -9.10
N THR A 289 5.96 20.48 -9.94
CA THR A 289 5.25 21.32 -10.93
C THR A 289 3.81 21.59 -10.53
N ASN A 290 3.20 20.75 -9.68
CA ASN A 290 1.81 20.93 -9.27
C ASN A 290 1.61 20.73 -7.76
N MET A 291 1.04 21.76 -7.11
CA MET A 291 0.70 21.82 -5.69
C MET A 291 -0.77 22.23 -5.45
N ALA A 292 -1.62 22.13 -6.48
CA ALA A 292 -3.04 22.49 -6.35
C ALA A 292 -3.68 21.74 -5.18
N SER A 293 -4.45 22.47 -4.37
CA SER A 293 -5.14 21.95 -3.17
C SER A 293 -4.25 21.27 -2.12
N MET A 294 -2.91 21.37 -2.16
CA MET A 294 -2.01 20.58 -1.31
C MET A 294 -2.35 20.63 0.18
N PHE A 295 -2.77 21.79 0.70
CA PHE A 295 -3.17 22.03 2.09
C PHE A 295 -4.63 22.49 2.22
N ALA A 296 -5.48 22.22 1.22
CA ALA A 296 -6.88 22.61 1.28
C ALA A 296 -7.57 21.96 2.50
N THR A 297 -8.17 22.76 3.36
CA THR A 297 -8.85 22.35 4.62
C THR A 297 -7.95 21.64 5.64
N THR A 298 -6.62 21.76 5.51
CA THR A 298 -5.63 21.30 6.50
C THR A 298 -5.56 22.28 7.68
N THR A 299 -6.63 22.34 8.47
CA THR A 299 -6.90 23.41 9.45
C THR A 299 -5.80 23.65 10.49
N SER A 300 -5.01 22.63 10.87
CA SER A 300 -3.92 22.79 11.85
C SER A 300 -2.58 23.21 11.25
N PHE A 301 -2.43 23.20 9.92
CA PHE A 301 -1.13 23.39 9.29
C PHE A 301 -0.65 24.84 9.38
N ASN A 302 0.55 25.02 9.96
CA ASN A 302 1.27 26.28 9.99
C ASN A 302 2.79 26.06 9.98
N GLY A 303 3.25 24.98 9.34
CA GLY A 303 4.68 24.63 9.24
C GLY A 303 5.45 25.56 8.30
N ASP A 304 6.67 25.94 8.66
CA ASP A 304 7.50 26.86 7.87
C ASP A 304 7.85 26.29 6.49
N ILE A 305 7.36 26.95 5.44
CA ILE A 305 7.63 26.65 4.03
C ILE A 305 8.22 27.87 3.29
N SER A 306 8.67 28.88 4.03
CA SER A 306 9.20 30.14 3.48
C SER A 306 10.41 29.93 2.54
N LYS A 307 11.19 28.87 2.80
CA LYS A 307 12.43 28.53 2.06
C LYS A 307 12.22 27.59 0.87
N TRP A 308 10.99 27.15 0.61
CA TRP A 308 10.73 26.29 -0.53
C TRP A 308 11.03 26.99 -1.85
N ASN A 309 11.73 26.29 -2.75
CA ASN A 309 11.91 26.74 -4.11
C ASN A 309 10.72 26.28 -4.97
N VAL A 310 9.72 27.15 -5.13
CA VAL A 310 8.51 26.88 -5.93
C VAL A 310 8.63 27.37 -7.38
N SER A 311 9.83 27.71 -7.87
CA SER A 311 10.00 28.34 -9.19
C SER A 311 9.53 27.48 -10.36
N ASN A 312 9.40 26.17 -10.19
CA ASN A 312 8.93 25.24 -11.23
C ASN A 312 7.43 24.92 -11.12
N VAL A 313 6.75 25.41 -10.09
CA VAL A 313 5.34 25.15 -9.87
C VAL A 313 4.51 25.95 -10.88
N THR A 314 3.69 25.23 -11.64
CA THR A 314 2.73 25.78 -12.60
C THR A 314 1.29 25.76 -12.08
N GLY A 315 1.02 24.92 -11.06
CA GLY A 315 -0.32 24.71 -10.49
C GLY A 315 -0.40 25.01 -8.98
N MET A 316 -1.19 25.99 -8.56
CA MET A 316 -1.38 26.40 -7.15
C MET A 316 -2.85 26.67 -6.75
N ALA A 317 -3.82 26.44 -7.63
CA ALA A 317 -5.23 26.67 -7.33
C ALA A 317 -5.64 26.02 -5.99
N THR A 318 -6.40 26.74 -5.16
CA THR A 318 -6.94 26.28 -3.86
C THR A 318 -5.91 25.75 -2.83
N MET A 319 -4.61 25.98 -3.01
CA MET A 319 -3.55 25.34 -2.21
C MET A 319 -3.75 25.44 -0.69
N PHE A 320 -4.28 26.57 -0.19
CA PHE A 320 -4.54 26.84 1.23
C PHE A 320 -6.02 27.16 1.51
N THR A 321 -6.96 26.79 0.63
CA THR A 321 -8.39 27.05 0.87
C THR A 321 -8.82 26.41 2.20
N GLY A 322 -9.36 27.18 3.13
CA GLY A 322 -9.80 26.68 4.44
C GLY A 322 -8.67 26.23 5.38
N ALA A 323 -7.40 26.54 5.07
CA ALA A 323 -6.27 26.29 5.97
C ALA A 323 -6.22 27.37 7.07
N THR A 324 -7.17 27.31 8.00
CA THR A 324 -7.48 28.40 8.94
C THR A 324 -6.33 28.81 9.86
N SER A 325 -5.35 27.95 10.13
CA SER A 325 -4.17 28.30 10.94
C SER A 325 -2.96 28.78 10.15
N PHE A 326 -2.98 28.69 8.81
CA PHE A 326 -1.81 28.96 7.99
C PHE A 326 -1.51 30.46 7.93
N ASN A 327 -0.31 30.86 8.36
CA ASN A 327 0.14 32.26 8.33
C ASN A 327 1.67 32.38 8.16
N GLN A 328 2.26 31.53 7.31
CA GLN A 328 3.71 31.56 7.06
C GLN A 328 4.08 32.60 6.01
N ASN A 329 5.24 33.27 6.21
CA ASN A 329 5.75 34.25 5.26
C ASN A 329 6.25 33.57 3.98
N ILE A 330 5.43 33.67 2.93
CA ILE A 330 5.71 33.15 1.58
C ILE A 330 5.92 34.26 0.55
N GLY A 331 6.12 35.51 0.99
CA GLY A 331 6.34 36.66 0.11
C GLY A 331 7.56 36.47 -0.81
N SER A 332 8.58 35.72 -0.36
CA SER A 332 9.81 35.45 -1.12
C SER A 332 9.66 34.41 -2.22
N TRP A 333 8.52 33.73 -2.35
CA TRP A 333 8.32 32.70 -3.37
C TRP A 333 8.36 33.28 -4.80
N ASN A 334 9.05 32.57 -5.70
CA ASN A 334 9.02 32.88 -7.12
C ASN A 334 7.85 32.14 -7.79
N ILE A 335 6.77 32.87 -8.06
CA ILE A 335 5.54 32.36 -8.68
C ILE A 335 5.45 32.64 -10.19
N SER A 336 6.54 33.05 -10.85
CA SER A 336 6.48 33.52 -12.25
C SER A 336 6.09 32.45 -13.27
N ASN A 337 6.15 31.17 -12.91
CA ASN A 337 5.80 30.04 -13.77
C ASN A 337 4.40 29.49 -13.52
N VAL A 338 3.63 30.08 -12.60
CA VAL A 338 2.23 29.67 -12.36
C VAL A 338 1.40 30.01 -13.59
N THR A 339 0.96 28.98 -14.32
CA THR A 339 0.13 29.13 -15.53
C THR A 339 -1.32 28.77 -15.28
N ASP A 340 -1.62 28.07 -14.18
CA ASP A 340 -3.00 27.91 -13.72
C ASP A 340 -3.52 29.21 -13.08
N THR A 341 -4.64 29.10 -12.37
CA THR A 341 -5.27 30.19 -11.63
C THR A 341 -4.87 30.15 -10.15
N PHE A 342 -4.73 31.32 -9.51
CA PHE A 342 -4.70 31.43 -8.05
C PHE A 342 -6.10 31.34 -7.43
N LEU A 343 -7.08 30.80 -8.16
CA LEU A 343 -8.47 30.65 -7.74
C LEU A 343 -8.54 30.11 -6.33
N MET A 344 -9.15 30.90 -5.44
CA MET A 344 -9.41 30.54 -4.05
C MET A 344 -8.16 30.11 -3.25
N MET A 345 -6.94 30.44 -3.68
CA MET A 345 -5.70 29.93 -3.06
C MET A 345 -5.67 30.09 -1.53
N PHE A 346 -6.15 31.22 -1.00
CA PHE A 346 -6.27 31.51 0.44
C PHE A 346 -7.73 31.73 0.88
N HIS A 347 -8.70 31.28 0.10
CA HIS A 347 -10.12 31.42 0.45
C HIS A 347 -10.38 30.76 1.82
N GLU A 348 -11.03 31.45 2.77
CA GLU A 348 -11.26 30.99 4.15
C GLU A 348 -9.98 30.68 4.98
N ALA A 349 -8.79 31.05 4.51
CA ALA A 349 -7.56 30.98 5.31
C ALA A 349 -7.51 32.15 6.31
N SER A 350 -8.33 32.07 7.36
CA SER A 350 -8.65 33.20 8.25
C SER A 350 -7.46 33.77 9.02
N ALA A 351 -6.41 32.99 9.29
CA ALA A 351 -5.18 33.50 9.90
C ALA A 351 -4.19 34.13 8.90
N PHE A 352 -4.37 33.91 7.59
CA PHE A 352 -3.38 34.31 6.60
C PHE A 352 -3.35 35.82 6.38
N CYS A 353 -2.29 36.48 6.82
CA CYS A 353 -2.06 37.91 6.67
C CYS A 353 -0.56 38.17 6.51
N GLN A 354 -0.07 38.13 5.27
CA GLN A 354 1.35 38.22 4.93
C GLN A 354 1.60 39.20 3.79
N ASP A 355 2.78 39.82 3.77
CA ASP A 355 3.19 40.69 2.68
C ASP A 355 3.55 39.87 1.43
N LEU A 356 2.77 40.05 0.36
CA LEU A 356 2.96 39.41 -0.94
C LEU A 356 3.42 40.42 -2.02
N SER A 357 3.91 41.60 -1.62
CA SER A 357 4.26 42.69 -2.54
C SER A 357 5.37 42.33 -3.54
N SER A 358 6.21 41.34 -3.24
CA SER A 358 7.27 40.82 -4.11
C SER A 358 6.80 39.80 -5.15
N TRP A 359 5.56 39.30 -5.06
CA TRP A 359 5.04 38.35 -6.03
C TRP A 359 4.87 38.99 -7.41
N LYS A 360 5.44 38.34 -8.42
CA LYS A 360 5.27 38.69 -9.83
C LYS A 360 4.22 37.77 -10.45
N VAL A 361 2.95 38.16 -10.32
CA VAL A 361 1.81 37.41 -10.87
C VAL A 361 1.93 37.36 -12.40
N PRO A 362 1.95 36.17 -13.03
CA PRO A 362 2.00 36.06 -14.48
C PRO A 362 0.80 36.71 -15.17
N SER A 363 1.02 37.30 -16.34
CA SER A 363 -0.05 37.96 -17.10
C SER A 363 -1.10 36.94 -17.53
N GLY A 364 -2.38 37.26 -17.31
CA GLY A 364 -3.50 36.39 -17.66
C GLY A 364 -3.87 35.35 -16.60
N THR A 365 -3.10 35.26 -15.50
CA THR A 365 -3.46 34.43 -14.34
C THR A 365 -4.62 35.06 -13.57
N SER A 366 -5.69 34.31 -13.33
CA SER A 366 -6.79 34.76 -12.48
C SER A 366 -6.39 34.70 -11.00
N ILE A 367 -6.80 35.73 -10.25
CA ILE A 367 -6.69 35.84 -8.78
C ILE A 367 -8.08 35.90 -8.13
N GLU A 368 -9.09 35.42 -8.85
CA GLU A 368 -10.48 35.40 -8.41
C GLU A 368 -10.64 34.65 -7.09
N LEU A 369 -11.36 35.28 -6.14
CA LEU A 369 -11.64 34.77 -4.78
C LEU A 369 -10.39 34.37 -3.99
N MET A 370 -9.18 34.73 -4.43
CA MET A 370 -7.92 34.29 -3.84
C MET A 370 -7.83 34.58 -2.34
N PHE A 371 -8.38 35.72 -1.90
CA PHE A 371 -8.33 36.18 -0.50
C PHE A 371 -9.72 36.29 0.16
N GLN A 372 -10.78 35.80 -0.48
CA GLN A 372 -12.12 35.88 0.10
C GLN A 372 -12.15 35.15 1.45
N ASP A 373 -12.69 35.81 2.47
CA ASP A 373 -12.77 35.30 3.85
C ASP A 373 -11.41 34.89 4.47
N SER A 374 -10.30 35.42 3.93
CA SER A 374 -8.96 35.28 4.51
C SER A 374 -8.64 36.39 5.51
N GLY A 375 -7.50 36.30 6.19
CA GLY A 375 -6.98 37.35 7.08
C GLY A 375 -6.40 38.58 6.34
N MET A 376 -6.29 38.54 5.00
CA MET A 376 -5.74 39.64 4.21
C MET A 376 -6.74 40.80 4.10
N PRO A 377 -6.36 42.04 4.44
CA PRO A 377 -7.23 43.19 4.23
C PRO A 377 -7.42 43.44 2.73
N TYR A 378 -8.63 43.84 2.34
CA TYR A 378 -9.02 43.99 0.93
C TYR A 378 -8.07 44.89 0.12
N SER A 379 -7.52 45.94 0.72
CA SER A 379 -6.60 46.90 0.09
C SER A 379 -5.16 46.41 -0.08
N ASP A 380 -4.71 45.44 0.71
CA ASP A 380 -3.34 44.88 0.63
C ASP A 380 -3.30 43.61 -0.24
N SER A 381 -4.46 43.22 -0.78
CA SER A 381 -4.56 42.14 -1.74
C SER A 381 -3.97 42.54 -3.10
N LEU A 382 -3.31 41.59 -3.79
CA LEU A 382 -2.79 41.79 -5.15
C LEU A 382 -3.89 42.20 -6.16
N SER A 383 -5.17 42.03 -5.80
CA SER A 383 -6.33 42.37 -6.62
C SER A 383 -6.56 43.87 -6.83
N ASP A 384 -6.00 44.71 -5.96
CA ASP A 384 -6.07 46.16 -6.14
C ASP A 384 -5.03 46.66 -7.15
N LYS A 385 -3.97 45.88 -7.42
CA LYS A 385 -2.94 46.20 -8.42
C LYS A 385 -3.28 45.73 -9.84
N SER A 386 -4.28 44.86 -10.00
CA SER A 386 -4.75 44.38 -11.31
C SER A 386 -5.89 45.22 -11.89
N LYS A 387 -6.41 46.24 -11.17
CA LYS A 387 -7.41 47.18 -11.68
C LYS A 387 -6.73 48.41 -12.30
N HIS A 388 -6.72 48.44 -13.64
CA HIS A 388 -6.37 49.54 -14.56
C HIS A 388 -4.90 49.99 -14.68
N PRO A 389 -4.28 49.87 -15.88
CA PRO A 389 -3.51 50.97 -16.42
C PRO A 389 -4.51 52.03 -16.92
N THR A 390 -4.73 53.10 -16.16
CA THR A 390 -5.35 54.30 -16.75
C THR A 390 -4.46 54.77 -17.89
N GLU A 391 -5.04 54.83 -19.09
CA GLU A 391 -4.52 55.55 -20.24
C GLU A 391 -3.97 56.91 -19.76
N LYS A 392 -2.65 57.09 -19.89
CA LYS A 392 -2.10 58.45 -19.87
C LYS A 392 -2.47 59.07 -21.20
N SER A 393 -3.51 59.91 -21.19
CA SER A 393 -3.68 60.96 -22.17
C SER A 393 -2.66 62.07 -21.88
N GLU A 394 -1.66 62.21 -22.73
CA GLU A 394 -1.02 63.47 -23.12
C GLU A 394 -0.56 63.37 -24.58
#